data_AF-A0A497QI80-F1
#
_entry.id   AF-A0A497QI80-F1
#
_cell.length_a   1.000
_cell.length_b   1.000
_cell.length_c   1.000
_cell.angle_alpha   90.00
_cell.angle_beta   90.00
_cell.angle_gamma   90.00
#
_symmetry.space_group_name_H-M   'P 1'
#
loop_
_entity.id
_entity.type
_entity.pdbx_description
1 polymer ?
#
loop_
_entity_poly.entity_id
_entity_poly.type
_entity_poly.pdbx_seq_one_letter_code
_entity_poly.pdbx_strand_id
1 'polypeptide(L)'
;MFNNYSQNNYYNSSNQDLPSAGYYSPRSFERARAGLKSHWISFLTVNIFLFLINVFTGYDYPWHLFPLLSWGIGISIHSAVVKIRATYPIRADREFHVHLAVFLIINGFLFILNILSGFYYPWFIWPMFSWGIGLSCHAFAYHAKKRKMSGNPVSGYYVLWYPGVVCIFLAAVDLFTGNGFGWFLWPSVPIMLIAYIAVDRHANAGYYRNIRHQKMPLANQTTQVSYQRDYHHQNESNQRLIKFCPRCGEPIEPDFLFCEYCGQKLR
;
A
#
# COMPACT_ATOMS: atom_id res chain seq x y z
N MET A 1 -24.56 -40.42 -24.83
CA MET A 1 -24.47 -39.18 -25.63
C MET A 1 -24.59 -38.01 -24.65
N PHE A 2 -23.45 -37.41 -24.30
CA PHE A 2 -23.37 -36.30 -23.37
C PHE A 2 -23.70 -35.01 -24.14
N ASN A 3 -24.73 -34.29 -23.69
CA ASN A 3 -25.15 -33.04 -24.33
C ASN A 3 -24.15 -31.93 -24.02
N ASN A 4 -23.72 -31.27 -25.09
CA ASN A 4 -22.77 -30.17 -25.10
C ASN A 4 -23.25 -29.02 -24.23
N TYR A 5 -22.42 -28.66 -23.25
CA TYR A 5 -22.48 -27.36 -22.60
C TYR A 5 -22.29 -26.27 -23.67
N SER A 6 -23.27 -25.37 -23.74
CA SER A 6 -23.17 -24.10 -24.43
C SER A 6 -21.96 -23.33 -23.90
N GLN A 7 -20.89 -23.30 -24.70
CA GLN A 7 -19.85 -22.28 -24.63
C GLN A 7 -20.52 -20.94 -24.96
N ASN A 8 -21.12 -20.32 -23.95
CA ASN A 8 -21.55 -18.94 -24.04
C ASN A 8 -20.30 -18.06 -24.02
N ASN A 9 -20.03 -17.53 -25.20
CA ASN A 9 -19.11 -16.45 -25.52
C ASN A 9 -19.27 -15.25 -24.56
N TYR A 10 -18.53 -15.26 -23.45
CA TYR A 10 -18.26 -14.09 -22.60
C TYR A 10 -16.83 -13.56 -22.78
N TYR A 11 -16.25 -13.75 -23.96
CA TYR A 11 -15.00 -13.11 -24.38
C TYR A 11 -15.28 -12.11 -25.51
N ASN A 12 -16.10 -11.09 -25.24
CA ASN A 12 -16.09 -9.81 -25.96
C ASN A 12 -17.15 -8.87 -25.37
N SER A 13 -16.77 -8.05 -24.39
CA SER A 13 -17.35 -6.70 -24.15
C SER A 13 -16.68 -5.90 -23.01
N SER A 14 -15.54 -6.33 -22.45
CA SER A 14 -14.90 -5.62 -21.32
C SER A 14 -13.61 -4.86 -21.67
N ASN A 15 -13.35 -4.64 -22.97
CA ASN A 15 -12.29 -3.73 -23.41
C ASN A 15 -12.74 -2.25 -23.48
N GLN A 16 -13.89 -1.89 -22.89
CA GLN A 16 -14.43 -0.52 -23.02
C GLN A 16 -14.49 0.33 -21.74
N ASP A 17 -14.23 -0.18 -20.54
CA ASP A 17 -14.28 0.67 -19.31
C ASP A 17 -13.17 0.34 -18.31
N LEU A 18 -11.91 0.28 -18.76
CA LEU A 18 -10.81 0.54 -17.84
C LEU A 18 -10.76 2.06 -17.65
N PRO A 19 -11.12 2.63 -16.47
CA PRO A 19 -10.89 4.04 -16.23
C PRO A 19 -9.40 4.27 -16.48
N SER A 20 -9.09 5.08 -17.49
CA SER A 20 -7.75 5.35 -18.02
C SER A 20 -6.70 5.17 -16.93
N ALA A 21 -6.08 3.99 -16.88
CA ALA A 21 -5.23 3.59 -15.77
C ALA A 21 -4.11 4.61 -15.69
N GLY A 22 -4.19 5.53 -14.71
CA GLY A 22 -3.51 6.82 -14.66
C GLY A 22 -2.15 6.86 -15.35
N TYR A 23 -2.16 6.98 -16.68
CA TYR A 23 -0.97 6.97 -17.49
C TYR A 23 -0.44 8.39 -17.41
N TYR A 24 0.73 8.55 -16.81
CA TYR A 24 1.37 9.85 -16.73
C TYR A 24 1.53 10.38 -18.15
N SER A 25 0.89 11.51 -18.46
CA SER A 25 1.18 12.20 -19.71
C SER A 25 2.69 12.48 -19.76
N PRO A 26 3.37 12.36 -20.91
CA PRO A 26 4.79 12.67 -21.02
C PRO A 26 5.14 14.04 -20.40
N ARG A 27 4.26 15.03 -20.60
CA ARG A 27 4.37 16.39 -20.02
C ARG A 27 4.31 16.44 -18.50
N SER A 28 3.47 15.63 -17.84
CA SER A 28 3.41 15.60 -16.37
C SER A 28 4.65 14.93 -15.78
N PHE A 29 5.22 13.94 -16.47
CA PHE A 29 6.45 13.28 -16.04
C PHE A 29 7.66 14.20 -16.19
N GLU A 30 7.76 14.92 -17.30
CA GLU A 30 8.79 15.94 -17.52
C GLU A 30 8.76 17.05 -16.45
N ARG A 31 7.56 17.53 -16.08
CA ARG A 31 7.40 18.49 -14.97
C ARG A 31 7.85 17.91 -13.63
N ALA A 32 7.44 16.67 -13.31
CA ALA A 32 7.88 16.00 -12.09
C ALA A 32 9.41 15.83 -12.05
N ARG A 33 10.02 15.48 -13.19
CA ARG A 33 11.47 15.37 -13.35
C ARG A 33 12.17 16.71 -13.21
N ALA A 34 11.61 17.78 -13.77
CA ALA A 34 12.15 19.14 -13.64
C ALA A 34 12.08 19.64 -12.19
N GLY A 35 10.95 19.40 -11.51
CA GLY A 35 10.81 19.67 -10.08
C GLY A 35 11.82 18.87 -9.26
N LEU A 36 12.00 17.58 -9.54
CA LEU A 36 13.01 16.78 -8.85
C LEU A 36 14.44 17.31 -9.07
N LYS A 37 14.77 17.74 -10.30
CA LYS A 37 16.06 18.35 -10.61
C LYS A 37 16.33 19.60 -9.77
N SER A 38 15.34 20.49 -9.59
CA SER A 38 15.53 21.69 -8.78
C SER A 38 15.78 21.36 -7.30
N HIS A 39 15.13 20.32 -6.76
CA HIS A 39 15.40 19.85 -5.41
C HIS A 39 16.81 19.29 -5.26
N TRP A 40 17.31 18.52 -6.23
CA TRP A 40 18.68 18.01 -6.23
C TRP A 40 19.73 19.13 -6.33
N ILE A 41 19.49 20.13 -7.19
CA ILE A 41 20.37 21.29 -7.30
C ILE A 41 20.42 22.06 -5.97
N SER A 42 19.28 22.30 -5.34
CA SER A 42 19.20 23.00 -4.06
C SER A 42 19.91 22.21 -2.95
N PHE A 43 19.65 20.90 -2.88
CA PHE A 43 20.31 20.00 -1.94
C PHE A 43 21.83 20.04 -2.09
N LEU A 44 22.34 19.90 -3.31
CA LEU A 44 23.78 19.90 -3.58
C LEU A 44 24.42 21.25 -3.25
N THR A 45 23.79 22.35 -3.70
CA THR A 45 24.31 23.71 -3.50
C THR A 45 24.40 24.06 -2.02
N VAL A 46 23.33 23.82 -1.26
CA VAL A 46 23.30 24.11 0.17
C VAL A 46 24.28 23.23 0.94
N ASN A 47 24.35 21.92 0.65
CA ASN A 47 25.24 21.03 1.39
C ASN A 47 26.73 21.29 1.10
N ILE A 48 27.10 21.65 -0.13
CA ILE A 48 28.46 22.09 -0.44
C ILE A 48 28.78 23.36 0.35
N PHE A 49 27.88 24.34 0.38
CA PHE A 49 28.10 25.57 1.12
C PHE A 49 28.25 25.33 2.63
N LEU A 50 27.39 24.52 3.23
CA LEU A 50 27.46 24.18 4.66
C LEU A 50 28.73 23.38 5.00
N PHE A 51 29.16 22.47 4.12
CA PHE A 51 30.44 21.77 4.26
C PHE A 51 31.62 22.76 4.24
N LEU A 52 31.64 23.70 3.28
CA LEU A 52 32.70 24.71 3.19
C LEU A 52 32.74 25.58 4.46
N ILE A 53 31.59 26.06 4.96
CA ILE A 53 31.54 26.81 6.22
C ILE A 53 32.16 25.99 7.34
N ASN A 54 31.73 24.74 7.52
CA ASN A 54 32.22 23.88 8.60
C ASN A 54 33.75 23.72 8.54
N VAL A 55 34.32 23.50 7.35
CA VAL A 55 35.77 23.41 7.15
C VAL A 55 36.48 24.72 7.49
N PHE A 56 35.95 25.87 7.03
CA PHE A 56 36.60 27.17 7.25
C PHE A 56 36.43 27.74 8.66
N THR A 57 35.41 27.33 9.40
CA THR A 57 35.16 27.79 10.79
C THR A 57 35.73 26.87 11.86
N GLY A 58 36.35 25.75 11.48
CA GLY A 58 36.88 24.73 12.38
C GLY A 58 36.12 23.40 12.28
N TYR A 59 36.86 22.32 11.99
CA TYR A 59 36.32 20.96 11.73
C TYR A 59 36.32 20.06 12.97
N ASP A 60 36.29 20.64 14.18
CA ASP A 60 36.28 19.85 15.42
C ASP A 60 35.00 18.99 15.53
N TYR A 61 33.92 19.46 14.91
CA TYR A 61 32.64 18.76 14.86
C TYR A 61 31.97 18.91 13.49
N PRO A 62 31.79 17.81 12.73
CA PRO A 62 31.24 17.84 11.37
C PRO A 62 29.71 18.02 11.38
N TRP A 63 29.23 19.15 11.90
CA TRP A 63 27.80 19.47 11.99
C TRP A 63 27.11 19.52 10.62
N HIS A 64 27.86 19.72 9.52
CA HIS A 64 27.30 19.69 8.16
C HIS A 64 26.68 18.32 7.80
N LEU A 65 27.02 17.24 8.52
CA LEU A 65 26.44 15.91 8.31
C LEU A 65 24.96 15.85 8.71
N PHE A 66 24.50 16.65 9.67
CA PHE A 66 23.08 16.66 10.08
C PHE A 66 22.12 17.06 8.96
N PRO A 67 22.28 18.23 8.30
CA PRO A 67 21.45 18.61 7.16
C PRO A 67 21.68 17.65 5.97
N LEU A 68 22.91 17.19 5.74
CA LEU A 68 23.21 16.25 4.66
C LEU A 68 22.42 14.95 4.78
N LEU A 69 22.44 14.33 5.96
CA LEU A 69 21.78 13.07 6.23
C LEU A 69 20.26 13.23 6.29
N SER A 70 19.75 14.23 7.04
CA SER A 70 18.31 14.44 7.19
C SER A 70 17.63 14.82 5.87
N TRP A 71 18.19 15.77 5.10
CA TRP A 71 17.65 16.14 3.79
C TRP A 71 17.91 15.05 2.75
N GLY A 72 19.00 14.31 2.90
CA GLY A 72 19.34 13.15 2.06
C GLY A 72 18.24 12.09 2.07
N ILE A 73 17.61 11.85 3.22
CA ILE A 73 16.45 10.94 3.32
C ILE A 73 15.27 11.49 2.52
N GLY A 74 14.93 12.77 2.70
CA GLY A 74 13.81 13.41 2.02
C GLY A 74 13.95 13.35 0.50
N ILE A 75 15.14 13.66 -0.02
CA ILE A 75 15.39 13.63 -1.47
C ILE A 75 15.41 12.21 -2.03
N SER A 76 15.89 11.24 -1.24
CA SER A 76 15.85 9.82 -1.60
C SER A 76 14.42 9.31 -1.72
N ILE A 77 13.55 9.64 -0.75
CA ILE A 77 12.14 9.26 -0.77
C ILE A 77 11.43 9.93 -1.96
N HIS A 78 11.61 11.23 -2.18
CA HIS A 78 10.97 11.93 -3.29
C HIS A 78 11.40 11.35 -4.65
N SER A 79 12.71 11.06 -4.81
CA SER A 79 13.24 10.41 -6.02
C SER A 79 12.62 9.04 -6.24
N ALA A 80 12.51 8.22 -5.19
CA ALA A 80 11.89 6.91 -5.25
C ALA A 80 10.41 7.00 -5.65
N VAL A 81 9.65 7.91 -5.03
CA VAL A 81 8.22 8.10 -5.35
C VAL A 81 8.01 8.52 -6.80
N VAL A 82 8.79 9.48 -7.30
CA VAL A 82 8.72 9.91 -8.71
C VAL A 82 9.02 8.74 -9.66
N LYS A 83 10.07 7.96 -9.36
CA LYS A 83 10.44 6.79 -10.16
C LYS A 83 9.36 5.70 -10.14
N ILE A 84 8.85 5.35 -8.97
CA ILE A 84 7.80 4.33 -8.79
C ILE A 84 6.52 4.74 -9.50
N ARG A 85 6.12 6.01 -9.40
CA ARG A 85 4.93 6.51 -10.10
C ARG A 85 5.06 6.43 -11.62
N ALA A 86 6.28 6.57 -12.14
CA ALA A 86 6.56 6.43 -13.58
C ALA A 86 6.64 4.97 -14.03
N THR A 87 7.18 4.08 -13.20
CA THR A 87 7.34 2.65 -13.53
C THR A 87 6.03 1.87 -13.40
N TYR A 88 5.20 2.18 -12.40
CA TYR A 88 3.99 1.42 -12.09
C TYR A 88 2.74 2.26 -12.41
N PRO A 89 2.02 2.02 -13.52
CA PRO A 89 0.82 2.79 -13.87
C PRO A 89 -0.40 2.38 -13.03
N ILE A 90 -0.40 1.16 -12.48
CA ILE A 90 -1.51 0.62 -11.68
C ILE A 90 -1.39 1.15 -10.24
N ARG A 91 -2.48 1.69 -9.70
CA ARG A 91 -2.54 2.26 -8.34
C ARG A 91 -2.12 1.27 -7.26
N ALA A 92 -2.62 0.03 -7.33
CA ALA A 92 -2.30 -1.02 -6.36
C ALA A 92 -0.80 -1.32 -6.29
N ASP A 93 -0.14 -1.38 -7.46
CA ASP A 93 1.28 -1.66 -7.55
C ASP A 93 2.09 -0.49 -6.98
N ARG A 94 1.72 0.76 -7.30
CA ARG A 94 2.39 1.96 -6.77
C ARG A 94 2.36 2.02 -5.26
N GLU A 95 1.19 1.83 -4.66
CA GLU A 95 1.02 1.93 -3.21
C GLU A 95 1.97 0.97 -2.49
N PHE A 96 2.04 -0.29 -2.90
CA PHE A 96 2.97 -1.25 -2.30
C PHE A 96 4.44 -0.84 -2.47
N HIS A 97 4.87 -0.48 -3.69
CA HIS A 97 6.27 -0.15 -3.96
C HIS A 97 6.70 1.14 -3.24
N VAL A 98 5.81 2.12 -3.06
CA VAL A 98 6.10 3.33 -2.27
C VAL A 98 6.40 2.96 -0.82
N HIS A 99 5.55 2.15 -0.19
CA HIS A 99 5.78 1.70 1.20
C HIS A 99 7.07 0.88 1.33
N LEU A 100 7.34 0.00 0.36
CA LEU A 100 8.59 -0.76 0.30
C LEU A 100 9.82 0.15 0.19
N ALA A 101 9.77 1.16 -0.68
CA ALA A 101 10.89 2.07 -0.87
C ALA A 101 11.14 2.93 0.38
N VAL A 102 10.09 3.47 1.01
CA VAL A 102 10.22 4.22 2.27
C VAL A 102 10.82 3.31 3.36
N PHE A 103 10.33 2.08 3.48
CA PHE A 103 10.86 1.10 4.43
C PHE A 103 12.36 0.87 4.23
N LEU A 104 12.82 0.63 3.00
CA LEU A 104 14.23 0.36 2.71
C LEU A 104 15.12 1.60 2.95
N ILE A 105 14.66 2.79 2.54
CA ILE A 105 15.43 4.03 2.70
C ILE A 105 15.59 4.37 4.19
N ILE A 106 14.50 4.34 4.96
CA ILE A 106 14.53 4.68 6.39
C ILE A 106 15.31 3.64 7.18
N ASN A 107 15.04 2.34 7.00
CA ASN A 107 15.75 1.32 7.77
C ASN A 107 17.23 1.20 7.37
N GLY A 108 17.57 1.39 6.09
CA GLY A 108 18.96 1.49 5.65
C GLY A 108 19.68 2.66 6.30
N PHE A 109 19.01 3.81 6.42
CA PHE A 109 19.55 4.97 7.13
C PHE A 109 19.76 4.69 8.63
N LEU A 110 18.75 4.13 9.31
CA LEU A 110 18.87 3.79 10.74
C LEU A 110 19.95 2.74 11.00
N PHE A 111 20.13 1.78 10.08
CA PHE A 111 21.21 0.81 10.14
C PHE A 111 22.59 1.49 10.06
N ILE A 112 22.78 2.41 9.10
CA ILE A 112 24.02 3.19 8.99
C ILE A 112 24.25 4.00 10.26
N LEU A 113 23.23 4.68 10.79
CA LEU A 113 23.35 5.42 12.04
C LEU A 113 23.74 4.52 13.22
N ASN A 114 23.17 3.32 13.29
CA ASN A 114 23.50 2.37 14.34
C ASN A 114 24.98 1.97 14.28
N ILE A 115 25.51 1.68 13.09
CA ILE A 115 26.94 1.41 12.89
C ILE A 115 27.80 2.59 13.31
N LEU A 116 27.44 3.81 12.88
CA LEU A 116 28.20 5.02 13.20
C LEU A 116 28.15 5.39 14.69
N SER A 117 27.07 5.04 15.40
CA SER A 117 26.91 5.24 16.84
C SER A 117 27.61 4.18 17.70
N GLY A 118 28.17 3.12 17.08
CA GLY A 118 28.77 1.98 17.76
C GLY A 118 27.82 0.78 17.88
N PHE A 119 28.37 -0.43 17.72
CA PHE A 119 27.60 -1.69 17.61
C PHE A 119 27.31 -2.38 18.95
N TYR A 120 27.42 -1.67 20.08
CA TYR A 120 27.16 -2.28 21.40
C TYR A 120 25.73 -2.82 21.52
N TYR A 121 24.77 -2.13 20.88
CA TYR A 121 23.38 -2.52 20.85
C TYR A 121 22.75 -2.18 19.49
N PRO A 122 22.28 -3.18 18.70
CA PRO A 122 21.71 -2.96 17.38
C PRO A 122 20.28 -2.42 17.45
N TRP A 123 20.11 -1.19 17.95
CA TRP A 123 18.81 -0.56 18.18
C TRP A 123 17.96 -0.42 16.90
N PHE A 124 18.58 -0.40 15.71
CA PHE A 124 17.87 -0.30 14.42
C PHE A 124 16.92 -1.49 14.15
N ILE A 125 17.16 -2.64 14.81
CA ILE A 125 16.36 -3.85 14.67
C ILE A 125 14.91 -3.61 15.10
N TRP A 126 14.66 -2.77 16.11
CA TRP A 126 13.31 -2.51 16.61
C TRP A 126 12.41 -1.77 15.62
N PRO A 127 12.83 -0.61 15.05
CA PRO A 127 12.11 0.00 13.93
C PRO A 127 11.93 -0.94 12.74
N MET A 128 12.96 -1.73 12.41
CA MET A 128 12.92 -2.65 11.26
C MET A 128 11.83 -3.72 11.42
N PHE A 129 11.75 -4.37 12.57
CA PHE A 129 10.71 -5.37 12.83
C PHE A 129 9.33 -4.74 12.97
N SER A 130 9.21 -3.60 13.67
CA SER A 130 7.93 -2.90 13.85
C SER A 130 7.32 -2.46 12.52
N TRP A 131 8.09 -1.78 11.67
CA TRP A 131 7.61 -1.35 10.36
C TRP A 131 7.51 -2.52 9.36
N GLY A 132 8.34 -3.55 9.56
CA GLY A 132 8.31 -4.78 8.76
C GLY A 132 6.95 -5.48 8.83
N ILE A 133 6.28 -5.44 9.99
CA ILE A 133 4.90 -5.91 10.13
C ILE A 133 3.97 -5.18 9.16
N GLY A 134 3.98 -3.84 9.19
CA GLY A 134 3.13 -3.02 8.32
C GLY A 134 3.41 -3.27 6.83
N LEU A 135 4.69 -3.33 6.45
CA LEU A 135 5.08 -3.65 5.07
C LEU A 135 4.57 -5.02 4.63
N SER A 136 4.65 -6.02 5.50
CA SER A 136 4.20 -7.36 5.20
C SER A 136 2.68 -7.44 5.02
N CYS A 137 1.91 -6.72 5.84
CA CYS A 137 0.46 -6.58 5.67
C CYS A 137 0.13 -5.97 4.31
N HIS A 138 0.84 -4.91 3.90
CA HIS A 138 0.68 -4.32 2.56
C HIS A 138 1.04 -5.31 1.45
N ALA A 139 2.11 -6.10 1.60
CA ALA A 139 2.50 -7.12 0.64
C ALA A 139 1.39 -8.17 0.45
N PHE A 140 0.85 -8.69 1.55
CA PHE A 140 -0.23 -9.68 1.50
C PHE A 140 -1.51 -9.12 0.89
N ALA A 141 -1.90 -7.90 1.26
CA ALA A 141 -3.05 -7.22 0.66
C ALA A 141 -2.86 -7.01 -0.85
N TYR A 142 -1.65 -6.60 -1.27
CA TYR A 142 -1.27 -6.45 -2.67
C TYR A 142 -1.39 -7.79 -3.43
N HIS A 143 -0.82 -8.87 -2.90
CA HIS A 143 -0.90 -10.20 -3.52
C HIS A 143 -2.35 -10.71 -3.61
N ALA A 144 -3.16 -10.54 -2.56
CA ALA A 144 -4.56 -10.95 -2.58
C ALA A 144 -5.37 -10.17 -3.63
N LYS A 145 -5.16 -8.85 -3.73
CA LYS A 145 -5.80 -7.99 -4.74
C LYS A 145 -5.39 -8.42 -6.16
N LYS A 146 -4.10 -8.68 -6.37
CA LYS A 146 -3.57 -9.13 -7.67
C LYS A 146 -4.15 -10.48 -8.11
N ARG A 147 -4.28 -11.44 -7.18
CA ARG A 147 -4.92 -12.74 -7.47
C ARG A 147 -6.41 -12.60 -7.83
N LYS A 148 -7.14 -11.72 -7.14
CA LYS A 148 -8.55 -11.43 -7.50
C LYS A 148 -8.66 -10.84 -8.90
N MET A 149 -7.78 -9.90 -9.27
CA MET A 149 -7.75 -9.34 -10.63
C MET A 149 -7.41 -10.38 -11.69
N SER A 150 -6.56 -11.36 -11.37
CA SER A 150 -6.22 -12.45 -12.30
C SER A 150 -7.26 -13.56 -12.37
N GLY A 151 -8.45 -13.38 -11.78
CA GLY A 151 -9.52 -14.39 -11.74
C GLY A 151 -9.21 -15.62 -10.87
N ASN A 152 -8.11 -15.59 -10.10
CA ASN A 152 -7.72 -16.72 -9.26
C ASN A 152 -8.44 -16.64 -7.91
N PRO A 153 -9.01 -17.75 -7.41
CA PRO A 153 -9.64 -17.76 -6.09
C PRO A 153 -8.61 -17.46 -5.01
N VAL A 154 -9.01 -16.68 -4.02
CA VAL A 154 -8.24 -16.42 -2.80
C VAL A 154 -8.93 -17.14 -1.63
N SER A 155 -8.19 -18.02 -0.98
CA SER A 155 -8.65 -18.72 0.23
C SER A 155 -8.89 -17.73 1.35
N GLY A 156 -9.95 -17.89 2.14
CA GLY A 156 -10.26 -17.06 3.33
C GLY A 156 -9.22 -17.14 4.45
N TYR A 157 -8.40 -18.20 4.46
CA TYR A 157 -7.33 -18.39 5.44
C TYR A 157 -6.18 -17.38 5.32
N TYR A 158 -6.10 -16.59 4.23
CA TYR A 158 -5.13 -15.48 4.10
C TYR A 158 -5.20 -14.44 5.23
N VAL A 159 -6.36 -14.29 5.89
CA VAL A 159 -6.53 -13.36 7.02
C VAL A 159 -5.72 -13.80 8.24
N LEU A 160 -5.31 -15.08 8.33
CA LEU A 160 -4.44 -15.57 9.40
C LEU A 160 -3.01 -15.01 9.32
N TRP A 161 -2.66 -14.36 8.20
CA TRP A 161 -1.40 -13.62 8.11
C TRP A 161 -1.27 -12.53 9.18
N TYR A 162 -2.34 -11.75 9.42
CA TYR A 162 -2.31 -10.62 10.37
C TYR A 162 -1.96 -11.03 11.81
N PRO A 163 -2.62 -12.03 12.44
CA PRO A 163 -2.20 -12.52 13.75
C PRO A 163 -0.86 -13.26 13.68
N GLY A 164 -0.57 -13.97 12.59
CA GLY A 164 0.69 -14.70 12.41
C GLY A 164 1.92 -13.79 12.42
N VAL A 165 1.86 -12.65 11.71
CA VAL A 165 2.98 -11.70 11.70
C VAL A 165 3.19 -11.01 13.05
N VAL A 166 2.11 -10.77 13.80
CA VAL A 166 2.21 -10.28 15.18
C VAL A 166 2.91 -11.31 16.06
N CYS A 167 2.59 -12.60 15.92
CA CYS A 167 3.28 -13.67 16.65
C CYS A 167 4.78 -13.74 16.29
N ILE A 168 5.12 -13.57 15.00
CA ILE A 168 6.53 -13.51 14.55
C ILE A 168 7.25 -12.33 15.20
N PHE A 169 6.59 -11.16 15.30
CA PHE A 169 7.16 -10.00 15.98
C PHE A 169 7.37 -10.25 17.48
N LEU A 170 6.38 -10.83 18.17
CA LEU A 170 6.51 -11.17 19.60
C LEU A 170 7.64 -12.19 19.83
N ALA A 171 7.80 -13.17 18.94
CA ALA A 171 8.92 -14.10 18.98
C ALA A 171 10.27 -13.39 18.78
N ALA A 172 10.34 -12.41 17.89
CA ALA A 172 11.54 -11.57 17.73
C ALA A 172 11.82 -10.75 19.00
N VAL A 173 10.81 -10.11 19.59
CA VAL A 173 10.96 -9.37 20.86
C VAL A 173 11.54 -10.28 21.93
N ASP A 174 11.03 -11.50 22.07
CA ASP A 174 11.48 -12.48 23.07
C ASP A 174 12.94 -12.91 22.83
N LEU A 175 13.30 -13.15 21.57
CA LEU A 175 14.67 -13.47 21.15
C LEU A 175 15.66 -12.35 21.52
N PHE A 176 15.27 -11.09 21.34
CA PHE A 176 16.15 -9.93 21.59
C PHE A 176 16.09 -9.41 23.03
N THR A 177 15.11 -9.81 23.84
CA THR A 177 15.00 -9.43 25.27
C THR A 177 15.55 -10.47 26.23
N GLY A 178 15.85 -11.69 25.77
CA GLY A 178 16.50 -12.73 26.58
C GLY A 178 15.60 -13.39 27.61
N ASN A 179 14.27 -13.20 27.52
CA ASN A 179 13.31 -13.69 28.52
C ASN A 179 13.02 -15.20 28.46
N GLY A 180 13.68 -15.93 27.56
CA GLY A 180 13.34 -17.33 27.26
C GLY A 180 11.98 -17.42 26.58
N PHE A 181 11.83 -18.32 25.62
CA PHE A 181 10.68 -18.49 24.72
C PHE A 181 9.28 -18.68 25.36
N GLY A 182 9.11 -18.47 26.68
CA GLY A 182 7.86 -18.67 27.41
C GLY A 182 6.86 -17.52 27.30
N TRP A 183 7.32 -16.25 27.32
CA TRP A 183 6.39 -15.12 27.37
C TRP A 183 5.62 -14.95 26.05
N PHE A 184 6.27 -15.16 24.90
CA PHE A 184 5.59 -14.97 23.60
C PHE A 184 4.53 -16.04 23.31
N LEU A 185 4.71 -17.27 23.78
CA LEU A 185 3.79 -18.39 23.51
C LEU A 185 2.41 -18.17 24.15
N TRP A 186 2.40 -17.56 25.34
CA TRP A 186 1.19 -17.36 26.13
C TRP A 186 0.11 -16.52 25.42
N PRO A 187 0.41 -15.36 24.79
CA PRO A 187 -0.57 -14.63 23.98
C PRO A 187 -0.67 -15.18 22.54
N SER A 188 0.41 -15.68 21.95
CA SER A 188 0.44 -16.05 20.53
C SER A 188 -0.48 -17.23 20.19
N VAL A 189 -0.44 -18.28 21.02
CA VAL A 189 -1.25 -19.50 20.78
C VAL A 189 -2.75 -19.22 20.86
N PRO A 190 -3.28 -18.54 21.91
CA PRO A 190 -4.69 -18.15 21.96
C PRO A 190 -5.10 -17.22 20.81
N ILE A 191 -4.29 -16.23 20.47
CA ILE A 191 -4.60 -15.29 19.37
C ILE A 191 -4.75 -16.04 18.05
N MET A 192 -3.80 -16.93 17.73
CA MET A 192 -3.84 -17.74 16.51
C MET A 192 -5.02 -18.71 16.50
N LEU A 193 -5.30 -19.35 17.64
CA LEU A 193 -6.43 -20.28 17.75
C LEU A 193 -7.77 -19.59 17.56
N ILE A 194 -7.98 -18.44 18.22
CA ILE A 194 -9.20 -17.64 18.09
C ILE A 194 -9.36 -17.14 16.66
N ALA A 195 -8.28 -16.63 16.05
CA ALA A 195 -8.30 -16.18 14.67
C ALA A 195 -8.62 -17.33 13.70
N TYR A 196 -8.03 -18.51 13.90
CA TYR A 196 -8.32 -19.70 13.11
C TYR A 196 -9.80 -20.10 13.22
N ILE A 197 -10.32 -20.21 14.45
CA ILE A 197 -11.73 -20.56 14.68
C ILE A 197 -12.68 -19.53 14.05
N ALA A 198 -12.35 -18.24 14.16
CA ALA A 198 -13.15 -17.17 13.56
C ALA A 198 -13.18 -17.29 12.03
N VAL A 199 -12.02 -17.47 11.40
CA VAL A 199 -11.90 -17.63 9.94
C VAL A 199 -12.63 -18.89 9.47
N ASP A 200 -12.47 -20.00 10.18
CA ASP A 200 -13.13 -21.27 9.85
C ASP A 200 -14.65 -21.14 9.92
N ARG A 201 -15.18 -20.50 10.98
CA ARG A 201 -16.63 -20.21 11.10
C ARG A 201 -17.11 -19.31 9.98
N HIS A 202 -16.36 -18.28 9.61
CA HIS A 202 -16.73 -17.39 8.50
C HIS A 202 -16.69 -18.10 7.13
N ALA A 203 -15.69 -18.93 6.89
CA ALA A 203 -15.58 -19.73 5.66
C ALA A 203 -16.75 -20.71 5.54
N ASN A 204 -17.07 -21.41 6.62
CA ASN A 204 -18.19 -22.34 6.69
C ASN A 204 -19.54 -21.62 6.54
N ALA A 205 -19.73 -20.47 7.18
CA ALA A 205 -20.96 -19.66 7.03
C ALA A 205 -21.17 -19.18 5.58
N GLY A 206 -20.10 -18.76 4.89
CA GLY A 206 -20.15 -18.38 3.48
C GLY A 206 -20.56 -19.54 2.57
N TYR A 207 -20.04 -20.74 2.84
CA TYR A 207 -20.41 -21.96 2.13
C TYR A 207 -21.91 -22.28 2.26
N TYR A 208 -22.46 -22.27 3.48
CA TYR A 208 -23.89 -22.52 3.70
C TYR A 208 -24.80 -21.43 3.11
N ARG A 209 -24.36 -20.17 3.09
CA ARG A 209 -25.09 -19.07 2.46
C ARG A 209 -25.22 -19.25 0.95
N ASN A 210 -24.15 -19.66 0.27
CA ASN A 210 -24.17 -19.90 -1.17
C ASN A 210 -25.11 -21.05 -1.56
N ILE A 211 -25.12 -22.14 -0.78
CA ILE A 211 -26.06 -23.25 -0.97
C ILE A 211 -27.52 -22.80 -0.77
N ARG A 212 -27.78 -21.95 0.22
CA ARG A 212 -29.13 -21.42 0.47
C ARG A 212 -29.63 -20.56 -0.69
N HIS A 213 -28.78 -19.70 -1.26
CA HIS A 213 -29.13 -18.88 -2.43
C HIS A 213 -29.41 -19.72 -3.68
N GLN A 214 -28.67 -20.80 -3.91
CA GLN A 214 -28.94 -21.73 -5.01
C GLN A 214 -30.27 -22.48 -4.86
N LYS A 215 -30.73 -22.70 -3.62
CA LYS A 215 -31.99 -23.38 -3.31
C LYS A 215 -33.19 -22.44 -3.17
N MET A 216 -33.03 -21.13 -3.40
CA MET A 216 -34.17 -20.20 -3.33
C MET A 216 -35.14 -20.46 -4.47
N PRO A 217 -36.46 -20.62 -4.19
CA PRO A 217 -37.46 -20.79 -5.23
C PRO A 217 -37.48 -19.56 -6.17
N LEU A 218 -37.70 -19.80 -7.47
CA LEU A 218 -37.66 -18.79 -8.55
C LEU A 218 -38.43 -17.50 -8.19
N ALA A 219 -39.55 -17.62 -7.47
CA ALA A 219 -40.38 -16.49 -7.05
C ALA A 219 -39.60 -15.41 -6.28
N ASN A 220 -38.66 -15.79 -5.41
CA ASN A 220 -37.86 -14.85 -4.62
C ASN A 220 -36.66 -14.26 -5.40
N GLN A 221 -36.23 -14.89 -6.49
CA GLN A 221 -35.17 -14.36 -7.33
C GLN A 221 -35.65 -13.13 -8.10
N THR A 222 -36.88 -13.16 -8.62
CA THR A 222 -37.51 -12.03 -9.32
C THR A 222 -37.57 -10.76 -8.46
N THR A 223 -37.93 -10.90 -7.18
CA THR A 223 -38.07 -9.79 -6.23
C THR A 223 -36.72 -9.19 -5.82
N GLN A 224 -35.66 -10.01 -5.76
CA GLN A 224 -34.31 -9.50 -5.52
C GLN A 224 -33.72 -8.81 -6.74
N VAL A 225 -34.00 -9.30 -7.94
CA VAL A 225 -33.56 -8.67 -9.19
C VAL A 225 -34.21 -7.30 -9.39
N SER A 226 -35.50 -7.12 -9.04
CA SER A 226 -36.15 -5.80 -9.10
C SER A 226 -35.53 -4.81 -8.10
N TYR A 227 -35.34 -5.22 -6.85
CA TYR A 227 -34.72 -4.38 -5.82
C TYR A 227 -33.28 -3.98 -6.16
N GLN A 228 -32.48 -4.92 -6.67
CA GLN A 228 -31.10 -4.66 -7.10
C GLN A 228 -31.06 -3.66 -8.26
N ARG A 229 -32.04 -3.71 -9.18
CA ARG A 229 -32.16 -2.79 -10.31
C ARG A 229 -32.48 -1.37 -9.85
N ASP A 230 -33.38 -1.23 -8.88
CA ASP A 230 -33.76 0.07 -8.31
C ASP A 230 -32.59 0.71 -7.53
N TYR A 231 -31.83 -0.10 -6.78
CA TYR A 231 -30.64 0.35 -6.07
C TYR A 231 -29.53 0.83 -7.02
N HIS A 232 -29.32 0.12 -8.14
CA HIS A 232 -28.35 0.54 -9.15
C HIS A 232 -28.77 1.83 -9.85
N HIS A 233 -30.05 2.03 -10.16
CA HIS A 233 -30.54 3.30 -10.72
C HIS A 233 -30.39 4.48 -9.75
N GLN A 234 -30.63 4.26 -8.45
CA GLN A 234 -30.37 5.28 -7.44
C GLN A 234 -28.87 5.60 -7.31
N ASN A 235 -28.00 4.59 -7.35
CA ASN A 235 -26.55 4.80 -7.30
C ASN A 235 -25.97 5.47 -8.55
N GLU A 236 -26.49 5.17 -9.75
CA GLU A 236 -26.13 5.87 -10.99
C GLU A 236 -26.51 7.35 -10.92
N SER A 237 -27.66 7.69 -10.32
CA SER A 237 -28.05 9.08 -10.12
C SER A 237 -27.15 9.82 -9.12
N ASN A 238 -26.66 9.13 -8.08
CA ASN A 238 -25.68 9.66 -7.13
C ASN A 238 -24.25 9.77 -7.71
N GLN A 239 -23.86 8.86 -8.61
CA GLN A 239 -22.55 8.92 -9.29
C GLN A 239 -22.44 10.13 -10.23
N ARG A 240 -23.55 10.65 -10.76
CA ARG A 240 -23.56 11.88 -11.57
C ARG A 240 -23.21 13.15 -10.77
N LEU A 241 -23.17 13.09 -9.44
CA LEU A 241 -22.75 14.21 -8.59
C LEU A 241 -21.24 14.20 -8.29
N ILE A 242 -20.51 13.15 -8.69
CA ILE A 242 -19.06 13.07 -8.52
C ILE A 242 -18.40 13.99 -9.56
N LYS A 243 -17.86 15.11 -9.09
CA LYS A 243 -17.08 16.02 -9.94
C LYS A 243 -15.68 15.44 -10.13
N PHE A 244 -15.17 15.45 -11.36
CA PHE A 244 -13.82 15.00 -11.66
C PHE A 244 -12.90 16.19 -11.93
N CYS A 245 -11.63 16.07 -11.58
CA CYS A 245 -10.64 17.11 -11.80
C CYS A 245 -10.44 17.32 -13.31
N PRO A 246 -10.60 18.55 -13.84
CA PRO A 246 -10.48 18.81 -15.27
C PRO A 246 -9.05 18.63 -15.81
N ARG A 247 -8.04 18.52 -14.93
CA ARG A 247 -6.64 18.30 -15.32
C ARG A 247 -6.23 16.85 -15.37
N CYS A 248 -6.64 16.07 -14.37
CA CYS A 248 -6.10 14.72 -14.14
C CYS A 248 -7.18 13.64 -14.07
N GLY A 249 -8.46 14.00 -14.14
CA GLY A 249 -9.58 13.06 -14.16
C GLY A 249 -9.82 12.33 -12.83
N GLU A 250 -9.18 12.75 -11.73
CA GLU A 250 -9.41 12.14 -10.42
C GLU A 250 -10.72 12.67 -9.83
N PRO A 251 -11.56 11.82 -9.19
CA PRO A 251 -12.75 12.28 -8.48
C PRO A 251 -12.37 13.29 -7.39
N ILE A 252 -13.16 14.35 -7.29
CA ILE A 252 -12.99 15.43 -6.33
C ILE A 252 -14.18 15.41 -5.39
N GLU A 253 -13.90 15.43 -4.09
CA GLU A 253 -14.92 15.68 -3.09
C GLU A 253 -15.40 17.16 -3.19
N PRO A 254 -16.68 17.45 -2.91
CA PRO A 254 -17.30 18.74 -3.25
C PRO A 254 -16.64 19.99 -2.65
N ASP A 255 -15.87 19.86 -1.56
CA ASP A 255 -15.38 20.98 -0.74
C ASP A 255 -13.87 21.30 -0.91
N PHE A 256 -13.16 20.67 -1.84
CA PHE A 256 -11.72 20.92 -2.03
C PHE A 256 -11.42 22.15 -2.93
N LEU A 257 -10.56 23.06 -2.43
CA LEU A 257 -10.04 24.22 -3.18
C LEU A 257 -9.02 23.85 -4.26
N PHE A 258 -8.32 22.74 -4.07
CA PHE A 258 -7.27 22.24 -4.96
C PHE A 258 -7.35 20.72 -5.06
N CYS A 259 -7.01 20.20 -6.23
CA CYS A 259 -6.87 18.76 -6.43
C CYS A 259 -5.65 18.24 -5.65
N GLU A 260 -5.87 17.35 -4.68
CA GLU A 260 -4.81 16.78 -3.83
C GLU A 260 -3.72 16.03 -4.63
N TYR A 261 -4.06 15.56 -5.84
CA TYR A 261 -3.17 14.73 -6.64
C TYR A 261 -2.32 15.53 -7.63
N CYS A 262 -2.91 16.52 -8.31
CA CYS A 262 -2.21 17.30 -9.35
C CYS A 262 -1.96 18.76 -8.98
N GLY A 263 -2.43 19.20 -7.81
CA GLY A 263 -2.29 20.57 -7.31
C GLY A 263 -3.05 21.62 -8.12
N GLN A 264 -3.98 21.21 -9.01
CA GLN A 264 -4.78 22.17 -9.77
C GLN A 264 -5.79 22.85 -8.85
N LYS A 265 -5.81 24.19 -8.88
CA LYS A 265 -6.88 24.99 -8.27
C LYS A 265 -8.21 24.70 -8.97
N LEU A 266 -9.24 24.39 -8.20
CA LEU A 266 -10.55 23.95 -8.69
C LEU A 266 -11.61 25.05 -8.65
N ARG A 267 -11.36 26.12 -7.88
CA ARG A 267 -12.21 27.29 -7.73
C ARG A 267 -11.35 28.55 -7.60
#